data_AF-A0A515HFZ8-F1
#
_entry.id   AF-A0A515HFZ8-F1
#
_cell.length_a   1.000
_cell.length_b   1.000
_cell.length_c   1.000
_cell.angle_alpha   90.00
_cell.angle_beta   90.00
_cell.angle_gamma   90.00
#
_symmetry.space_group_name_H-M   'P 1'
#
loop_
_entity.id
_entity.type
_entity.pdbx_description
1 polymer ?
#
loop_
_entity_poly.entity_id
_entity_poly.type
_entity_poly.pdbx_seq_one_letter_code
_entity_poly.pdbx_strand_id
1 'polypeptide(L)'
;MAISNADGDLVTRERKMKKIEDDWRPSLRKWRTEREHKIYSSKLLEALRRVRSSTPETQGLRRSRVIREAADRALAVAARGRTRWSRAILSNRKLKLKRRRPAPSSLQSTFTAAGDRHQSTSKTNRSPILERKAAVLGRLVPGGRKLSFPMLLEEASDYIAALQMQVRAMSALATILSASGGTPPEAERSIT
;
A
#
# COMPACT_ATOMS: atom_id res chain seq x y z
N MET A 1 17.78 -20.00 49.64
CA MET A 1 16.55 -19.88 48.81
C MET A 1 16.73 -18.70 47.87
N ALA A 2 16.71 -18.93 46.56
CA ALA A 2 16.92 -17.89 45.56
C ALA A 2 15.57 -17.26 45.18
N ILE A 3 15.34 -16.01 45.59
CA ILE A 3 14.14 -15.24 45.26
C ILE A 3 14.34 -14.70 43.84
N SER A 4 13.49 -15.14 42.93
CA SER A 4 13.61 -14.87 41.50
C SER A 4 13.16 -13.44 41.17
N ASN A 5 14.05 -12.67 40.54
CA ASN A 5 13.75 -11.34 39.99
C ASN A 5 12.89 -11.46 38.71
N ALA A 6 11.60 -11.77 38.86
CA ALA A 6 10.67 -11.84 37.73
C ALA A 6 10.11 -10.45 37.34
N ASP A 7 10.04 -9.51 38.29
CA ASP A 7 9.41 -8.19 38.09
C ASP A 7 10.20 -7.26 37.16
N GLY A 8 11.53 -7.39 37.12
CA GLY A 8 12.40 -6.58 36.24
C GLY A 8 12.23 -6.90 34.75
N ASP A 9 11.88 -8.13 34.40
CA ASP A 9 11.74 -8.57 33.00
C ASP A 9 10.37 -8.16 32.42
N LEU A 10 9.35 -7.97 33.26
CA LEU A 10 8.03 -7.48 32.85
C LEU A 10 8.08 -5.99 32.49
N VAL A 11 8.68 -5.15 33.34
CA VAL A 11 8.80 -3.70 33.14
C VAL A 11 9.62 -3.36 31.90
N THR A 12 10.68 -4.12 31.62
CA THR A 12 11.51 -3.92 30.42
C THR A 12 10.78 -4.35 29.14
N ARG A 13 9.98 -5.43 29.17
CA ARG A 13 9.10 -5.82 28.06
C ARG A 13 8.03 -4.78 27.78
N GLU A 14 7.37 -4.22 28.80
CA GLU A 14 6.35 -3.18 28.61
C GLU A 14 6.93 -1.89 28.01
N ARG A 15 8.09 -1.43 28.50
CA ARG A 15 8.78 -0.26 27.93
C ARG A 15 9.21 -0.50 26.49
N LYS A 16 9.64 -1.72 26.16
CA LYS A 16 10.01 -2.12 24.79
C LYS A 16 8.78 -2.20 23.88
N MET A 17 7.65 -2.69 24.39
CA MET A 17 6.38 -2.79 23.67
C MET A 17 5.78 -1.41 23.39
N LYS A 18 5.83 -0.48 24.36
CA LYS A 18 5.46 0.93 24.18
C LYS A 18 6.35 1.64 23.16
N LYS A 19 7.67 1.42 23.21
CA LYS A 19 8.62 1.97 22.23
C LYS A 19 8.36 1.46 20.81
N ILE A 20 8.02 0.18 20.66
CA ILE A 20 7.63 -0.41 19.38
C ILE A 20 6.31 0.21 18.88
N GLU A 21 5.34 0.42 19.77
CA GLU A 21 4.06 1.05 19.42
C GLU A 21 4.20 2.51 18.95
N ASP A 22 5.07 3.29 19.60
CA ASP A 22 5.39 4.66 19.20
C ASP A 22 6.17 4.73 17.88
N ASP A 23 6.95 3.71 17.54
CA ASP A 23 7.71 3.64 16.27
C ASP A 23 6.78 3.37 15.06
N TRP A 24 5.64 2.68 15.27
CA TRP A 24 4.67 2.39 14.20
C TRP A 24 3.60 3.47 13.99
N ARG A 25 3.27 4.27 15.01
CA ARG A 25 2.25 5.34 14.93
C ARG A 25 2.51 6.41 13.86
N PRO A 26 3.74 6.84 13.55
CA PRO A 26 4.01 7.91 12.57
C PRO A 26 3.60 7.53 11.14
N SER A 27 3.89 6.29 10.71
CA SER A 27 3.55 5.79 9.37
C SER A 27 2.03 5.67 9.17
N LEU A 28 1.30 5.24 10.20
CA LEU A 28 -0.17 5.24 10.21
C LEU A 28 -0.79 6.64 10.18
N ARG A 29 -0.13 7.62 10.81
CA ARG A 29 -0.62 9.01 10.86
C ARG A 29 -0.42 9.74 9.55
N LYS A 30 0.64 9.45 8.78
CA LYS A 30 0.95 10.20 7.54
C LYS A 30 -0.22 10.21 6.56
N TRP A 31 -0.79 9.04 6.26
CA TRP A 31 -1.92 8.88 5.34
C TRP A 31 -3.27 9.35 5.91
N ARG A 32 -3.31 9.78 7.18
CA ARG A 32 -4.49 10.40 7.80
C ARG A 32 -4.40 11.93 7.85
N THR A 33 -3.28 12.52 7.47
CA THR A 33 -3.14 13.98 7.49
C THR A 33 -3.88 14.64 6.33
N GLU A 34 -4.43 15.82 6.57
CA GLU A 34 -5.13 16.62 5.55
C GLU A 34 -4.20 16.99 4.38
N ARG A 35 -2.90 17.21 4.66
CA ARG A 35 -1.90 17.53 3.64
C ARG A 35 -1.68 16.37 2.66
N GLU A 36 -1.46 15.16 3.16
CA GLU A 36 -1.28 13.96 2.32
C GLU A 36 -2.56 13.65 1.54
N HIS A 37 -3.73 13.86 2.15
CA HIS A 37 -5.02 13.73 1.46
C HIS A 37 -5.14 14.68 0.27
N LYS A 38 -4.81 15.97 0.43
CA LYS A 38 -4.82 16.97 -0.66
C LYS A 38 -3.81 16.65 -1.76
N ILE A 39 -2.60 16.21 -1.39
CA ILE A 39 -1.58 15.80 -2.37
C ILE A 39 -2.09 14.60 -3.19
N TYR A 40 -2.67 13.62 -2.53
CA TYR A 40 -3.21 12.45 -3.21
C TYR A 40 -4.42 12.79 -4.09
N SER A 41 -5.39 13.55 -3.58
CA SER A 41 -6.62 13.88 -4.32
C SER A 41 -6.33 14.69 -5.59
N SER A 42 -5.40 15.65 -5.52
CA SER A 42 -4.95 16.40 -6.69
C SER A 42 -4.29 15.49 -7.74
N LYS A 43 -3.41 14.57 -7.33
CA LYS A 43 -2.77 13.59 -8.23
C LYS A 43 -3.76 12.58 -8.81
N LEU A 44 -4.74 12.15 -8.01
CA LEU A 44 -5.81 11.25 -8.43
C LEU A 44 -6.66 11.91 -9.52
N LEU A 45 -7.10 13.16 -9.30
CA LEU A 45 -7.91 13.89 -10.27
C LEU A 45 -7.16 14.13 -11.59
N GLU A 46 -5.88 14.50 -11.51
CA GLU A 46 -5.00 14.62 -12.66
C GLU A 46 -4.90 13.30 -13.45
N ALA A 47 -4.70 12.18 -12.75
CA ALA A 47 -4.61 10.87 -13.36
C ALA A 47 -5.94 10.43 -14.00
N LEU A 48 -7.07 10.64 -13.33
CA LEU A 48 -8.40 10.27 -13.85
C LEU A 48 -8.79 11.09 -15.08
N ARG A 49 -8.46 12.40 -15.12
CA ARG A 49 -8.65 13.23 -16.31
C ARG A 49 -7.90 12.67 -17.51
N ARG A 50 -6.64 12.26 -17.33
CA ARG A 50 -5.84 11.61 -18.39
C ARG A 50 -6.47 10.30 -18.87
N VAL A 51 -6.99 9.47 -17.95
CA VAL A 51 -7.67 8.21 -18.32
C VAL A 51 -8.94 8.49 -19.12
N ARG A 52 -9.75 9.48 -18.71
CA ARG A 52 -10.96 9.89 -19.43
C ARG A 52 -10.66 10.35 -20.87
N SER A 53 -9.58 11.09 -21.06
CA SER A 53 -9.18 11.56 -22.40
C SER A 53 -8.55 10.46 -23.27
N SER A 54 -7.96 9.41 -22.68
CA SER A 54 -7.22 8.38 -23.42
C SER A 54 -7.97 7.06 -23.60
N THR A 55 -9.01 6.79 -22.81
CA THR A 55 -9.73 5.51 -22.82
C THR A 55 -11.25 5.76 -22.94
N PRO A 56 -11.87 5.45 -24.09
CA PRO A 56 -13.31 5.71 -24.30
C PRO A 56 -14.21 4.79 -23.44
N GLU A 57 -15.45 5.23 -23.24
CA GLU A 57 -16.52 4.52 -22.48
C GLU A 57 -16.77 3.10 -23.00
N THR A 58 -16.72 2.92 -24.31
CA THR A 58 -16.94 1.66 -25.04
C THR A 58 -15.99 0.53 -24.64
N GLN A 59 -14.92 0.84 -23.89
CA GLN A 59 -13.94 -0.12 -23.39
C GLN A 59 -14.09 -0.37 -21.88
N GLY A 60 -15.32 -0.50 -21.36
CA GLY A 60 -15.65 -0.52 -19.92
C GLY A 60 -14.73 -1.36 -19.02
N LEU A 61 -14.52 -2.65 -19.34
CA LEU A 61 -13.62 -3.52 -18.55
C LEU A 61 -12.14 -3.10 -18.61
N ARG A 62 -11.69 -2.53 -19.73
CA ARG A 62 -10.33 -1.98 -19.85
C ARG A 62 -10.23 -0.67 -19.08
N ARG A 63 -11.24 0.19 -19.19
CA ARG A 63 -11.32 1.48 -18.51
C ARG A 63 -11.28 1.32 -17.00
N SER A 64 -12.07 0.41 -16.42
CA SER A 64 -12.05 0.15 -14.97
C SER A 64 -10.68 -0.32 -14.47
N ARG A 65 -9.98 -1.16 -15.24
CA ARG A 65 -8.59 -1.56 -14.96
C ARG A 65 -7.63 -0.38 -15.03
N VAL A 66 -7.74 0.46 -16.05
CA VAL A 66 -6.86 1.63 -16.22
C VAL A 66 -7.10 2.65 -15.10
N ILE A 67 -8.36 2.86 -14.69
CA ILE A 67 -8.74 3.71 -13.55
C ILE A 67 -8.08 3.19 -12.27
N ARG A 68 -8.21 1.89 -11.97
CA ARG A 68 -7.57 1.27 -10.80
C ARG A 68 -6.06 1.46 -10.82
N GLU A 69 -5.43 1.17 -11.95
CA GLU A 69 -3.98 1.35 -12.11
C GLU A 69 -3.56 2.82 -12.01
N ALA A 70 -4.39 3.76 -12.46
CA ALA A 70 -4.15 5.19 -12.30
C ALA A 70 -4.24 5.64 -10.84
N ALA A 71 -5.24 5.15 -10.10
CA ALA A 71 -5.39 5.40 -8.67
C ALA A 71 -4.19 4.85 -7.87
N ASP A 72 -3.79 3.61 -8.14
CA ASP A 72 -2.65 2.97 -7.48
C ASP A 72 -1.34 3.70 -7.78
N ARG A 73 -1.16 4.17 -9.04
CA ARG A 73 -0.01 5.01 -9.41
C ARG A 73 -0.03 6.37 -8.72
N ALA A 74 -1.18 7.04 -8.67
CA ALA A 74 -1.32 8.31 -7.96
C ALA A 74 -1.00 8.15 -6.47
N LEU A 75 -1.43 7.05 -5.86
CA LEU A 75 -1.13 6.71 -4.47
C LEU A 75 0.39 6.53 -4.26
N ALA A 76 1.05 5.79 -5.15
CA ALA A 76 2.49 5.59 -5.08
C ALA A 76 3.31 6.87 -5.32
N VAL A 77 2.85 7.76 -6.20
CA VAL A 77 3.45 9.08 -6.41
C VAL A 77 3.29 9.98 -5.19
N ALA A 78 2.11 9.99 -4.56
CA ALA A 78 1.85 10.73 -3.33
C ALA A 78 2.78 10.25 -2.18
N ALA A 79 3.05 8.95 -2.12
CA ALA A 79 4.03 8.36 -1.20
C ALA A 79 5.50 8.74 -1.49
N ARG A 80 5.76 9.45 -2.60
CA ARG A 80 7.09 9.91 -3.06
C ARG A 80 8.15 8.82 -3.21
N GLY A 81 7.74 7.56 -3.43
CA GLY A 81 8.69 6.45 -3.52
C GLY A 81 9.47 6.16 -2.22
N ARG A 82 9.03 6.69 -1.07
CA ARG A 82 9.73 6.50 0.21
C ARG A 82 9.55 5.08 0.77
N THR A 83 8.40 4.48 0.48
CA THR A 83 8.06 3.12 0.94
C THR A 83 8.48 2.08 -0.10
N ARG A 84 8.67 0.82 0.29
CA ARG A 84 8.97 -0.23 -0.70
C ARG A 84 7.76 -0.53 -1.57
N TRP A 85 6.55 -0.49 -1.02
CA TRP A 85 5.34 -0.70 -1.80
C TRP A 85 5.14 0.38 -2.87
N SER A 86 5.44 1.65 -2.58
CA SER A 86 5.33 2.72 -3.58
C SER A 86 6.36 2.56 -4.70
N ARG A 87 7.61 2.23 -4.36
CA ARG A 87 8.63 1.87 -5.34
C ARG A 87 8.23 0.66 -6.17
N ALA A 88 7.64 -0.37 -5.56
CA ALA A 88 7.18 -1.55 -6.26
C ALA A 88 6.07 -1.23 -7.28
N ILE A 89 5.15 -0.33 -6.94
CA ILE A 89 4.11 0.14 -7.87
C ILE A 89 4.71 0.96 -9.01
N LEU A 90 5.63 1.90 -8.72
CA LEU A 90 6.25 2.77 -9.72
C LEU A 90 7.20 2.03 -10.67
N SER A 91 7.96 1.06 -10.15
CA SER A 91 8.88 0.22 -10.92
C SER A 91 8.17 -0.82 -11.79
N ASN A 92 6.88 -1.06 -11.58
CA ASN A 92 6.10 -2.04 -12.35
C ASN A 92 5.79 -1.60 -13.81
N ARG A 93 6.51 -0.61 -14.35
CA ARG A 93 6.33 -0.06 -15.72
C ARG A 93 6.51 -1.07 -16.86
N LYS A 94 7.01 -2.30 -16.63
CA LYS A 94 7.42 -3.21 -17.73
C LYS A 94 7.15 -4.72 -17.56
N LEU A 95 6.21 -5.18 -16.73
CA LEU A 95 5.96 -6.64 -16.55
C LEU A 95 4.67 -7.20 -17.16
N LYS A 96 3.96 -6.45 -18.03
CA LYS A 96 2.84 -7.01 -18.82
C LYS A 96 3.26 -7.65 -20.16
N LEU A 97 4.56 -7.79 -20.45
CA LEU A 97 5.05 -8.63 -21.58
C LEU A 97 5.61 -9.99 -21.14
N LYS A 98 5.37 -10.45 -19.90
CA LYS A 98 5.77 -11.80 -19.52
C LYS A 98 4.83 -12.42 -18.48
N ARG A 99 3.56 -12.51 -18.83
CA ARG A 99 2.75 -13.64 -18.35
C ARG A 99 3.03 -14.82 -19.28
N ARG A 100 3.78 -15.78 -18.72
CA ARG A 100 4.09 -17.15 -19.16
C ARG A 100 5.59 -17.37 -19.32
N ARG A 101 6.20 -17.92 -18.27
CA ARG A 101 7.03 -19.14 -18.29
C ARG A 101 7.42 -19.52 -16.85
N PRO A 102 7.38 -20.81 -16.48
CA PRO A 102 8.03 -21.27 -15.25
C PRO A 102 9.56 -21.13 -15.40
N ALA A 103 10.26 -21.07 -14.28
CA ALA A 103 11.69 -20.72 -14.17
C ALA A 103 12.63 -21.62 -14.99
N PRO A 104 13.88 -21.17 -15.19
CA PRO A 104 14.98 -21.98 -14.69
C PRO A 104 15.98 -21.19 -13.82
N SER A 105 16.67 -21.97 -13.01
CA SER A 105 17.80 -21.66 -12.13
C SER A 105 19.01 -21.03 -12.84
N SER A 106 19.83 -20.34 -12.04
CA SER A 106 21.21 -19.94 -12.30
C SER A 106 21.40 -18.79 -13.31
N LEU A 107 21.91 -17.67 -12.83
CA LEU A 107 23.28 -17.23 -13.11
C LEU A 107 23.66 -16.10 -12.15
N GLN A 108 24.88 -16.19 -11.64
CA GLN A 108 25.53 -15.27 -10.72
C GLN A 108 25.63 -13.87 -11.35
N SER A 109 25.47 -12.82 -10.54
CA SER A 109 25.95 -11.48 -10.89
C SER A 109 26.79 -10.97 -9.73
N THR A 110 28.09 -11.05 -9.93
CA THR A 110 29.13 -10.38 -9.16
C THR A 110 28.95 -8.87 -9.30
N PHE A 111 28.57 -8.22 -8.20
CA PHE A 111 28.91 -6.82 -7.95
C PHE A 111 29.30 -6.70 -6.48
N THR A 112 30.59 -6.51 -6.27
CA THR A 112 31.21 -6.08 -5.02
C THR A 112 30.82 -4.64 -4.75
N ALA A 113 30.09 -4.41 -3.65
CA ALA A 113 30.07 -3.12 -2.98
C ALA A 113 29.96 -3.41 -1.48
N ALA A 114 31.07 -3.16 -0.78
CA ALA A 114 31.18 -3.23 0.67
C ALA A 114 30.12 -2.32 1.32
N GLY A 115 29.38 -2.89 2.25
CA GLY A 115 28.26 -2.26 2.93
C GLY A 115 27.67 -3.26 3.90
N ASP A 116 28.23 -3.24 5.10
CA ASP A 116 28.03 -4.12 6.25
C ASP A 116 26.64 -4.78 6.34
N ARG A 117 26.62 -6.07 6.06
CA ARG A 117 25.43 -6.94 6.08
C ARG A 117 25.23 -7.43 7.51
N HIS A 118 24.68 -6.59 8.37
CA HIS A 118 24.03 -7.07 9.59
C HIS A 118 22.64 -7.66 9.24
N GLN A 119 22.62 -8.70 8.40
CA GLN A 119 21.49 -9.63 8.37
C GLN A 119 21.61 -10.53 9.59
N SER A 120 21.25 -9.98 10.75
CA SER A 120 20.82 -10.79 11.88
C SER A 120 19.48 -11.43 11.49
N THR A 121 19.54 -12.50 10.69
CA THR A 121 18.45 -13.46 10.67
C THR A 121 18.56 -14.22 11.98
N SER A 122 18.05 -13.63 13.06
CA SER A 122 17.61 -14.46 14.16
C SER A 122 16.60 -15.42 13.53
N LYS A 123 16.98 -16.69 13.40
CA LYS A 123 16.07 -17.79 13.14
C LYS A 123 15.17 -17.85 14.37
N THR A 124 14.25 -16.91 14.47
CA THR A 124 13.13 -17.03 15.41
C THR A 124 12.43 -18.29 14.94
N ASN A 125 12.35 -19.31 15.81
CA ASN A 125 11.54 -20.51 15.59
C ASN A 125 10.08 -20.08 15.35
N ARG A 126 9.76 -19.70 14.11
CA ARG A 126 8.42 -19.30 13.71
C ARG A 126 7.65 -20.57 13.42
N SER A 127 6.42 -20.65 13.91
CA SER A 127 5.57 -21.77 13.56
C SER A 127 5.34 -21.80 12.05
N PRO A 128 5.22 -22.99 11.43
CA PRO A 128 4.94 -23.12 10.00
C PRO A 128 3.65 -22.40 9.58
N ILE A 129 2.71 -22.22 10.52
CA ILE A 129 1.48 -21.44 10.31
C ILE A 129 1.81 -19.95 10.13
N LEU A 130 2.69 -19.39 10.97
CA LEU A 130 3.10 -17.99 10.88
C LEU A 130 3.84 -17.72 9.57
N GLU A 131 4.68 -18.64 9.12
CA GLU A 131 5.38 -18.54 7.83
C GLU A 131 4.42 -18.54 6.65
N ARG A 132 3.41 -19.43 6.66
CA ARG A 132 2.36 -19.46 5.64
C ARG A 132 1.58 -18.14 5.60
N LYS A 133 1.20 -17.59 6.76
CA LYS A 133 0.52 -16.29 6.86
C LYS A 133 1.40 -15.14 6.36
N ALA A 134 2.68 -15.13 6.74
CA ALA A 134 3.65 -14.15 6.24
C ALA A 134 3.82 -14.25 4.72
N ALA A 135 3.84 -15.45 4.15
CA ALA A 135 3.91 -15.66 2.72
C ALA A 135 2.66 -15.14 1.99
N VAL A 136 1.46 -15.31 2.56
CA VAL A 136 0.21 -14.73 2.03
C VAL A 136 0.30 -13.20 2.05
N LEU A 137 0.66 -12.62 3.20
CA LEU A 137 0.76 -11.17 3.36
C LEU A 137 1.80 -10.56 2.39
N GLY A 138 2.95 -11.22 2.22
CA GLY A 138 3.99 -10.81 1.28
C GLY A 138 3.54 -10.83 -0.19
N ARG A 139 2.51 -11.60 -0.55
CA ARG A 139 1.90 -11.57 -1.89
C ARG A 139 0.88 -10.45 -2.07
N LEU A 140 0.26 -9.98 -0.98
CA LEU A 140 -0.75 -8.92 -0.99
C LEU A 140 -0.11 -7.53 -0.99
N VAL A 141 0.97 -7.33 -0.24
CA VAL A 141 1.69 -6.05 -0.17
C VAL A 141 2.63 -5.92 -1.37
N PRO A 142 2.54 -4.84 -2.16
CA PRO A 142 3.48 -4.60 -3.26
C PRO A 142 4.93 -4.61 -2.76
N GLY A 143 5.78 -5.44 -3.37
CA GLY A 143 7.18 -5.58 -2.94
C GLY A 143 7.41 -6.41 -1.67
N GLY A 144 6.35 -6.97 -1.05
CA GLY A 144 6.43 -7.66 0.24
C GLY A 144 7.06 -9.06 0.24
N ARG A 145 7.17 -9.72 -0.94
CA ARG A 145 7.53 -11.15 -1.03
C ARG A 145 8.91 -11.53 -0.48
N LYS A 146 9.85 -10.58 -0.44
CA LYS A 146 11.26 -10.81 -0.06
C LYS A 146 11.63 -10.10 1.25
N LEU A 147 10.64 -9.71 2.05
CA LEU A 147 10.86 -8.97 3.29
C LEU A 147 10.96 -9.90 4.50
N SER A 148 11.75 -9.49 5.49
CA SER A 148 11.68 -10.10 6.82
C SER A 148 10.32 -9.81 7.44
N PHE A 149 9.85 -10.70 8.32
CA PHE A 149 8.50 -10.60 8.90
C PHE A 149 8.22 -9.22 9.56
N PRO A 150 9.13 -8.62 10.35
CA PRO A 150 8.87 -7.29 10.92
C PRO A 150 8.74 -6.19 9.86
N MET A 151 9.63 -6.17 8.86
CA MET A 151 9.55 -5.21 7.74
C MET A 151 8.29 -5.41 6.89
N LEU A 152 7.82 -6.65 6.77
CA LEU A 152 6.57 -6.94 6.05
C LEU A 152 5.36 -6.37 6.80
N LEU A 153 5.33 -6.46 8.13
CA LEU A 153 4.25 -5.86 8.92
C LEU A 153 4.26 -4.34 8.84
N GLU A 154 5.43 -3.72 8.85
CA GLU A 154 5.59 -2.27 8.64
C GLU A 154 4.98 -1.84 7.30
N GLU A 155 5.45 -2.44 6.21
CA GLU A 155 4.96 -2.11 4.86
C GLU A 155 3.47 -2.44 4.70
N ALA A 156 2.97 -3.50 5.33
CA ALA A 156 1.56 -3.85 5.34
C ALA A 156 0.71 -2.80 6.05
N SER A 157 1.11 -2.37 7.25
CA SER A 157 0.39 -1.36 8.03
C SER A 157 0.30 -0.04 7.27
N ASP A 158 1.39 0.37 6.63
CA ASP A 158 1.45 1.59 5.84
C ASP A 158 0.59 1.49 4.57
N TYR A 159 0.62 0.35 3.89
CA TYR A 159 -0.16 0.12 2.68
C TYR A 159 -1.66 0.07 2.99
N ILE A 160 -2.08 -0.48 4.14
CA ILE A 160 -3.48 -0.43 4.60
C ILE A 160 -3.94 1.02 4.77
N ALA A 161 -3.14 1.86 5.44
CA ALA A 161 -3.49 3.26 5.64
C ALA A 161 -3.59 4.03 4.30
N ALA A 162 -2.68 3.75 3.37
CA ALA A 162 -2.71 4.31 2.02
C ALA A 162 -3.98 3.89 1.25
N LEU A 163 -4.34 2.60 1.30
CA LEU A 163 -5.55 2.08 0.66
C LEU A 163 -6.83 2.67 1.25
N GLN A 164 -6.88 2.86 2.57
CA GLN A 164 -8.02 3.52 3.23
C GLN A 164 -8.21 4.95 2.71
N MET A 165 -7.12 5.70 2.52
CA MET A 165 -7.18 7.05 1.96
C MET A 165 -7.62 7.04 0.48
N GLN A 166 -7.13 6.08 -0.30
CA GLN A 166 -7.57 5.87 -1.68
C GLN A 166 -9.08 5.63 -1.79
N VAL A 167 -9.63 4.76 -0.93
CA VAL A 167 -11.07 4.48 -0.89
C VAL A 167 -11.84 5.74 -0.51
N ARG A 168 -11.43 6.47 0.53
CA ARG A 168 -12.09 7.72 0.95
C ARG A 168 -12.17 8.75 -0.19
N ALA A 169 -11.06 8.99 -0.88
CA ALA A 169 -11.03 9.99 -1.96
C ALA A 169 -11.85 9.54 -3.18
N MET A 170 -11.76 8.26 -3.59
CA MET A 170 -12.54 7.75 -4.72
C MET A 170 -14.04 7.74 -4.42
N SER A 171 -14.45 7.42 -3.19
CA SER A 171 -15.85 7.52 -2.77
C SER A 171 -16.35 8.95 -2.79
N ALA A 172 -15.57 9.91 -2.27
CA ALA A 172 -15.95 11.34 -2.32
C ALA A 172 -16.14 11.83 -3.76
N LEU A 173 -15.24 11.45 -4.68
CA LEU A 173 -15.39 11.78 -6.10
C LEU A 173 -16.64 11.14 -6.70
N ALA A 174 -16.93 9.88 -6.39
CA ALA A 174 -18.14 9.21 -6.87
C ALA A 174 -19.41 9.90 -6.36
N THR A 175 -19.45 10.32 -5.09
CA THR A 175 -20.57 11.07 -4.51
C THR A 175 -20.76 12.40 -5.22
N ILE A 176 -19.70 13.18 -5.44
CA ILE A 176 -19.77 14.48 -6.14
C ILE A 176 -20.28 14.28 -7.57
N LEU A 177 -19.74 13.30 -8.29
CA LEU A 177 -20.14 13.02 -9.68
C LEU A 177 -21.59 12.54 -9.78
N SER A 178 -22.04 11.70 -8.83
CA SER A 178 -23.42 11.23 -8.79
C SER A 178 -24.39 12.37 -8.49
N ALA A 179 -24.04 13.27 -7.56
CA ALA A 179 -24.85 14.45 -7.26
C ALA A 179 -24.93 15.43 -8.44
N SER A 180 -23.86 15.57 -9.23
CA SER A 180 -23.85 16.44 -10.41
C SER A 180 -24.56 15.87 -11.64
N GLY A 181 -24.81 14.55 -11.67
CA GLY A 181 -25.50 13.85 -12.77
C GLY A 181 -27.01 13.68 -12.54
N GLY A 182 -27.53 14.09 -11.38
CA GLY A 182 -28.97 14.16 -11.13
C GLY A 182 -29.57 15.41 -11.76
N THR A 183 -30.16 15.27 -12.95
CA THR A 183 -31.19 16.21 -13.41
C THR A 183 -32.26 16.30 -12.31
N PRO A 184 -32.62 17.50 -11.83
CA PRO A 184 -33.75 17.64 -10.92
C PRO A 184 -35.00 17.06 -11.60
N PRO A 185 -35.91 16.39 -10.88
CA PRO A 185 -37.22 16.09 -11.43
C PRO A 185 -37.83 17.41 -11.87
N GLU A 186 -38.16 17.47 -13.16
CA GLU A 186 -38.98 18.50 -13.79
C GLU A 186 -40.25 18.62 -12.96
N ALA A 187 -40.26 19.59 -12.04
CA ALA A 187 -41.44 19.97 -11.31
C ALA A 187 -42.42 20.53 -12.35
N GLU A 188 -43.41 19.70 -12.65
CA GLU A 188 -44.66 19.96 -13.34
C GLU A 188 -44.84 21.38 -13.87
N ARG A 189 -44.56 21.53 -15.18
CA ARG A 189 -45.38 22.40 -16.02
C ARG A 189 -46.75 21.74 -16.14
N SER A 190 -47.81 22.52 -15.92
CA SER A 190 -49.25 22.16 -15.81
C SER A 190 -49.62 21.84 -14.36
N ILE A 191 -50.32 22.69 -13.61
CA ILE A 191 -51.72 23.13 -13.70
C ILE A 191 -51.75 24.44 -12.86
N THR A 192 -52.20 25.63 -13.26
CA THR A 192 -53.44 26.11 -13.92
C THR A 192 -53.15 27.55 -14.37
#